data_AF-A0A9D6WPW1-F1
#
_entry.id   AF-A0A9D6WPW1-F1
#
_cell.length_a   1.000
_cell.length_b   1.000
_cell.length_c   1.000
_cell.angle_alpha   90.00
_cell.angle_beta   90.00
_cell.angle_gamma   90.00
#
_symmetry.space_group_name_H-M   'P 1'
#
loop_
_entity.id
_entity.type
_entity.pdbx_description
1 polymer ?
#
loop_
_entity_poly.entity_id
_entity_poly.type
_entity_poly.pdbx_seq_one_letter_code
_entity_poly.pdbx_strand_id
1 'polypeptide(L)'
;MDTHRLARFVITVLGIGFLVACASVSPTPRPTTIPASPTARPTFSATPLPTSTATATPSPTRTPTLTASQRYASAFGIDYAHPEKYIAQGEQTRLANPAIINALRGKPPSIAHLGEIYFWIKCEFTTWSAGGATIGAVTTDQLFQSRRLGGCHDWGLVYASIARELGYPVVMIDTAGIAWAKGFLAGKKSPYLGHVFVEVFVGGKWVLVDSTNNWYVEENYDPANAIIPLKMGDETEGLFVMRKGVDTWGYGIRSNAELTRLMEESARQLKIETIKFPPYNWQRFR
;
A
#
# COMPACT_ATOMS: atom_id res chain seq x y z
N MET A 1 10.66 47.41 -49.36
CA MET A 1 11.03 46.11 -49.97
C MET A 1 11.99 45.43 -49.01
N ASP A 2 11.45 44.45 -48.30
CA ASP A 2 12.10 43.64 -47.26
C ASP A 2 13.27 42.82 -47.77
N THR A 3 14.34 42.73 -46.97
CA THR A 3 15.21 41.53 -46.90
C THR A 3 15.96 41.46 -45.57
N HIS A 4 15.35 40.87 -44.54
CA HIS A 4 16.07 40.34 -43.38
C HIS A 4 16.11 38.81 -43.44
N ARG A 5 17.29 38.26 -43.75
CA ARG A 5 17.59 36.83 -43.65
C ARG A 5 17.88 36.49 -42.18
N LEU A 6 16.98 35.75 -41.54
CA LEU A 6 17.24 35.09 -40.26
C LEU A 6 17.91 33.73 -40.53
N ALA A 7 19.15 33.57 -40.07
CA ALA A 7 19.85 32.30 -40.06
C ALA A 7 19.32 31.41 -38.92
N ARG A 8 18.88 30.20 -39.25
CA ARG A 8 18.48 29.17 -38.29
C ARG A 8 19.72 28.40 -37.82
N PHE A 9 20.05 28.50 -36.54
CA PHE A 9 20.96 27.60 -35.86
C PHE A 9 20.24 26.27 -35.58
N VAL A 10 20.78 25.18 -36.10
CA VAL A 10 20.38 23.81 -35.75
C VAL A 10 21.45 23.27 -34.79
N ILE A 11 21.11 23.13 -33.52
CA ILE A 11 21.94 22.44 -32.53
C ILE A 11 21.41 21.02 -32.40
N THR A 12 22.14 20.06 -32.98
CA THR A 12 21.90 18.63 -32.80
C THR A 12 22.54 18.20 -31.48
N VAL A 13 21.73 17.94 -30.46
CA VAL A 13 22.18 17.32 -29.20
C VAL A 13 22.16 15.81 -29.40
N LEU A 14 23.35 15.20 -29.52
CA LEU A 14 23.53 13.75 -29.40
C LEU A 14 23.28 13.34 -27.94
N GLY A 15 22.10 12.79 -27.66
CA GLY A 15 21.80 12.13 -26.40
C GLY A 15 22.43 10.74 -26.37
N ILE A 16 23.44 10.54 -25.52
CA ILE A 16 24.00 9.23 -25.18
C ILE A 16 22.95 8.49 -24.35
N GLY A 17 22.25 7.54 -24.96
CA GLY A 17 21.33 6.64 -24.29
C GLY A 17 22.09 5.57 -23.50
N PHE A 18 22.04 5.64 -22.17
CA PHE A 18 22.42 4.52 -21.30
C PHE A 18 21.33 3.45 -21.37
N LEU A 19 21.55 2.42 -22.20
CA LEU A 19 20.80 1.17 -22.19
C LEU A 19 21.24 0.35 -20.96
N VAL A 20 20.43 0.36 -19.89
CA VAL A 20 20.57 -0.61 -18.80
C VAL A 20 19.91 -1.91 -19.25
N ALA A 21 20.72 -2.85 -19.76
CA ALA A 21 20.26 -4.18 -20.13
C ALA A 21 19.95 -4.99 -18.86
N CYS A 22 18.68 -5.35 -18.67
CA CYS A 22 18.25 -6.24 -17.59
C CYS A 22 18.50 -7.69 -18.03
N ALA A 23 19.56 -8.31 -17.52
CA ALA A 23 19.86 -9.72 -17.77
C ALA A 23 19.15 -10.59 -16.72
N SER A 24 18.18 -11.39 -17.15
CA SER A 24 17.47 -12.35 -16.29
C SER A 24 18.11 -13.74 -16.39
N VAL A 25 18.57 -14.26 -15.26
CA VAL A 25 19.06 -15.65 -15.13
C VAL A 25 18.10 -16.40 -14.20
N SER A 26 17.39 -17.39 -14.73
CA SER A 26 16.47 -18.25 -13.96
C SER A 26 17.17 -19.54 -13.52
N PRO A 27 17.26 -19.85 -12.22
CA PRO A 27 17.65 -21.17 -11.75
C PRO A 27 16.43 -22.10 -11.54
N THR A 28 16.58 -23.35 -11.95
CA THR A 28 15.60 -24.43 -11.78
C THR A 28 15.61 -24.95 -10.34
N PRO A 29 14.47 -25.04 -9.63
CA PRO A 29 14.43 -25.55 -8.26
C PRO A 29 14.47 -27.09 -8.21
N ARG A 30 15.22 -27.62 -7.24
CA ARG A 30 15.31 -29.05 -6.90
C ARG A 30 14.29 -29.39 -5.80
N PRO A 31 13.57 -30.52 -5.86
CA PRO A 31 12.57 -30.87 -4.85
C PRO A 31 13.21 -31.46 -3.59
N THR A 32 12.74 -31.02 -2.42
CA THR A 32 13.11 -31.52 -1.09
C THR A 32 11.91 -32.22 -0.44
N THR A 33 12.11 -33.44 0.02
CA THR A 33 11.10 -34.25 0.74
C THR A 33 11.11 -33.93 2.23
N ILE A 34 9.91 -33.81 2.81
CA ILE A 34 9.68 -33.54 4.25
C ILE A 34 9.29 -34.85 4.96
N PRO A 35 9.92 -35.22 6.09
CA PRO A 35 9.47 -36.33 6.93
C PRO A 35 8.41 -35.88 7.95
N ALA A 36 7.40 -36.74 8.14
CA ALA A 36 6.30 -36.53 9.08
C ALA A 36 6.73 -36.73 10.55
N SER A 37 6.21 -35.86 11.44
CA SER A 37 6.45 -35.88 12.88
C SER A 37 5.22 -36.41 13.64
N PRO A 38 5.38 -37.27 14.67
CA PRO A 38 4.25 -37.82 15.41
C PRO A 38 3.76 -36.89 16.53
N THR A 39 2.44 -36.76 16.61
CA THR A 39 1.69 -35.96 17.60
C THR A 39 1.56 -36.72 18.92
N ALA A 40 2.07 -36.16 20.02
CA ALA A 40 1.79 -36.63 21.38
C ALA A 40 0.72 -35.75 22.05
N ARG A 41 -0.24 -36.39 22.73
CA ARG A 41 -1.37 -35.76 23.44
C ARG A 41 -1.03 -35.55 24.92
N PRO A 42 -1.09 -34.33 25.46
CA PRO A 42 -0.87 -34.11 26.89
C PRO A 42 -2.13 -34.44 27.70
N THR A 43 -1.91 -35.01 28.89
CA THR A 43 -2.93 -35.28 29.91
C THR A 43 -2.90 -34.14 30.92
N PHE A 44 -4.04 -33.47 31.13
CA PHE A 44 -4.15 -32.38 32.11
C PHE A 44 -4.51 -32.94 33.49
N SER A 45 -3.71 -32.57 34.49
CA SER A 45 -3.99 -32.80 35.92
C SER A 45 -4.67 -31.56 36.50
N ALA A 46 -5.77 -31.75 37.21
CA ALA A 46 -6.54 -30.67 37.82
C ALA A 46 -5.83 -30.10 39.06
N THR A 47 -5.52 -28.80 39.02
CA THR A 47 -4.97 -28.02 40.13
C THR A 47 -6.11 -27.45 40.98
N PRO A 48 -6.04 -27.47 42.32
CA PRO A 48 -7.08 -26.92 43.19
C PRO A 48 -7.17 -25.39 43.12
N LEU A 49 -8.40 -24.92 43.28
CA LEU A 49 -8.84 -23.53 43.18
C LEU A 49 -8.34 -22.68 44.37
N PRO A 50 -7.64 -21.55 44.15
CA PRO A 50 -7.26 -20.66 45.25
C PRO A 50 -8.44 -19.80 45.74
N THR A 51 -8.53 -19.66 47.06
CA THR A 51 -9.46 -18.81 47.79
C THR A 51 -9.28 -17.34 47.43
N SER A 52 -10.35 -16.64 47.05
CA SER A 52 -10.30 -15.23 46.65
C SER A 52 -10.15 -14.29 47.85
N THR A 53 -9.05 -13.56 47.91
CA THR A 53 -8.88 -12.38 48.77
C THR A 53 -9.55 -11.18 48.08
N ALA A 54 -10.35 -10.40 48.83
CA ALA A 54 -11.03 -9.22 48.32
C ALA A 54 -10.01 -8.13 47.92
N THR A 55 -9.89 -7.88 46.62
CA THR A 55 -9.02 -6.85 46.03
C THR A 55 -9.71 -5.48 46.08
N ALA A 56 -9.01 -4.48 46.61
CA ALA A 56 -9.46 -3.09 46.65
C ALA A 56 -9.78 -2.57 45.23
N THR A 57 -10.91 -1.90 45.08
CA THR A 57 -11.38 -1.32 43.82
C THR A 57 -10.40 -0.25 43.33
N PRO A 58 -9.74 -0.42 42.17
CA PRO A 58 -8.85 0.61 41.64
C PRO A 58 -9.65 1.84 41.22
N SER A 59 -9.14 3.01 41.60
CA SER A 59 -9.69 4.31 41.22
C SER A 59 -9.62 4.48 39.69
N PRO A 60 -10.67 5.00 39.01
CA PRO A 60 -10.73 5.04 37.55
C PRO A 60 -9.59 5.90 36.99
N THR A 61 -8.61 5.26 36.36
CA THR A 61 -7.56 5.92 35.60
C THR A 61 -8.20 6.70 34.46
N ARG A 62 -8.05 8.02 34.46
CA ARG A 62 -8.54 8.88 33.36
C ARG A 62 -7.91 8.41 32.05
N THR A 63 -8.75 7.92 31.14
CA THR A 63 -8.31 7.60 29.77
C THR A 63 -7.95 8.90 29.07
N PRO A 64 -6.71 9.07 28.56
CA PRO A 64 -6.34 10.28 27.85
C PRO A 64 -7.22 10.49 26.62
N THR A 65 -7.73 11.71 26.45
CA THR A 65 -8.55 12.07 25.29
C THR A 65 -7.67 12.12 24.04
N LEU A 66 -7.89 11.19 23.12
CA LEU A 66 -7.21 11.16 21.83
C LEU A 66 -7.57 12.39 20.98
N THR A 67 -6.57 12.96 20.28
CA THR A 67 -6.81 13.99 19.26
C THR A 67 -7.66 13.44 18.11
N ALA A 68 -8.25 14.32 17.28
CA ALA A 68 -9.04 13.88 16.12
C ALA A 68 -8.24 12.98 15.16
N SER A 69 -6.97 13.33 14.92
CA SER A 69 -6.02 12.51 14.16
C SER A 69 -5.79 11.15 14.83
N GLN A 70 -5.54 11.11 16.14
CA GLN A 70 -5.38 9.82 16.86
C GLN A 70 -6.65 8.96 16.83
N ARG A 71 -7.84 9.57 16.86
CA ARG A 71 -9.12 8.86 16.70
C ARG A 71 -9.32 8.30 15.31
N TYR A 72 -8.86 8.99 14.27
CA TYR A 72 -8.95 8.50 12.90
C TYR A 72 -7.94 7.38 12.62
N ALA A 73 -6.69 7.53 13.06
CA ALA A 73 -5.70 6.46 12.95
C ALA A 73 -6.14 5.17 13.68
N SER A 74 -6.72 5.32 14.88
CA SER A 74 -7.29 4.20 15.62
C SER A 74 -8.54 3.61 14.96
N ALA A 75 -9.27 4.36 14.13
CA ALA A 75 -10.44 3.85 13.39
C ALA A 75 -10.07 2.72 12.42
N PHE A 76 -8.82 2.65 11.97
CA PHE A 76 -8.31 1.54 11.15
C PHE A 76 -7.54 0.48 11.95
N GLY A 77 -7.38 0.67 13.26
CA GLY A 77 -6.59 -0.24 14.09
C GLY A 77 -5.09 -0.25 13.76
N ILE A 78 -4.57 0.80 13.11
CA ILE A 78 -3.15 0.91 12.77
C ILE A 78 -2.39 1.63 13.89
N ASP A 79 -1.40 0.94 14.45
CA ASP A 79 -0.52 1.42 15.50
C ASP A 79 0.74 2.05 14.90
N TYR A 80 0.60 3.27 14.38
CA TYR A 80 1.68 4.02 13.74
C TYR A 80 2.88 4.32 14.67
N ALA A 81 2.72 4.15 15.99
CA ALA A 81 3.79 4.31 16.96
C ALA A 81 4.72 3.08 17.04
N HIS A 82 4.27 1.93 16.55
CA HIS A 82 4.99 0.65 16.56
C HIS A 82 5.11 0.10 15.13
N PRO A 83 5.85 0.80 14.24
CA PRO A 83 5.92 0.47 12.83
C PRO A 83 6.46 -0.96 12.61
N GLU A 84 7.34 -1.47 13.45
CA GLU A 84 7.90 -2.82 13.35
C GLU A 84 6.85 -3.94 13.26
N LYS A 85 5.63 -3.71 13.76
CA LYS A 85 4.50 -4.65 13.63
C LYS A 85 4.07 -4.90 12.18
N TYR A 86 4.40 -3.98 11.28
CA TYR A 86 3.98 -3.97 9.88
C TYR A 86 5.07 -4.43 8.91
N ILE A 87 6.17 -4.99 9.45
CA ILE A 87 7.18 -5.73 8.65
C ILE A 87 6.65 -7.10 8.27
N ALA A 88 5.86 -7.75 9.15
CA ALA A 88 5.31 -9.06 8.87
C ALA A 88 4.36 -9.01 7.66
N GLN A 89 4.52 -9.96 6.74
CA GLN A 89 3.64 -10.09 5.59
C GLN A 89 2.31 -10.74 5.97
N GLY A 90 1.25 -10.31 5.29
CA GLY A 90 -0.06 -10.94 5.38
C GLY A 90 -0.13 -12.14 4.44
N GLU A 91 -1.26 -12.83 4.45
CA GLU A 91 -1.45 -14.03 3.63
C GLU A 91 -1.33 -13.73 2.13
N GLN A 92 -1.86 -12.59 1.68
CA GLN A 92 -1.88 -12.22 0.27
C GLN A 92 -0.54 -11.63 -0.20
N THR A 93 0.13 -10.91 0.69
CA THR A 93 1.43 -10.27 0.42
C THR A 93 2.62 -11.18 0.63
N ARG A 94 2.43 -12.39 1.20
CA ARG A 94 3.51 -13.34 1.47
C ARG A 94 4.26 -13.70 0.20
N LEU A 95 5.58 -13.62 0.27
CA LEU A 95 6.50 -14.05 -0.79
C LEU A 95 7.12 -15.39 -0.44
N ALA A 96 6.75 -16.46 -1.15
CA ALA A 96 7.29 -17.79 -0.89
C ALA A 96 8.78 -17.90 -1.27
N ASN A 97 9.23 -17.17 -2.30
CA ASN A 97 10.62 -17.17 -2.75
C ASN A 97 11.24 -15.77 -2.67
N PRO A 98 11.83 -15.39 -1.52
CA PRO A 98 12.43 -14.07 -1.33
C PRO A 98 13.71 -13.83 -2.15
N ALA A 99 14.25 -14.85 -2.84
CA ALA A 99 15.42 -14.71 -3.69
C ALA A 99 15.11 -13.94 -5.00
N ILE A 100 13.85 -13.87 -5.41
CA ILE A 100 13.41 -13.17 -6.62
C ILE A 100 13.73 -11.67 -6.60
N ILE A 101 13.91 -11.10 -5.40
CA ILE A 101 14.24 -9.69 -5.18
C ILE A 101 15.69 -9.45 -4.77
N ASN A 102 16.59 -10.43 -4.94
CA ASN A 102 17.98 -10.30 -4.49
C ASN A 102 18.72 -9.08 -5.09
N ALA A 103 18.35 -8.66 -6.31
CA ALA A 103 18.89 -7.46 -6.94
C ALA A 103 18.60 -6.15 -6.18
N LEU A 104 17.59 -6.16 -5.29
CA LEU A 104 17.20 -5.02 -4.48
C LEU A 104 17.83 -5.04 -3.07
N ARG A 105 18.55 -6.10 -2.70
CA ARG A 105 19.14 -6.26 -1.36
C ARG A 105 20.48 -5.51 -1.22
N GLY A 106 20.95 -5.39 0.02
CA GLY A 106 22.26 -4.82 0.36
C GLY A 106 22.32 -3.29 0.35
N LYS A 107 21.17 -2.63 0.22
CA LYS A 107 21.04 -1.17 0.26
C LYS A 107 20.38 -0.73 1.57
N PRO A 108 20.82 0.40 2.15
CA PRO A 108 20.21 0.93 3.36
C PRO A 108 18.80 1.46 3.08
N PRO A 109 17.84 1.30 4.02
CA PRO A 109 16.51 1.85 3.87
C PRO A 109 16.52 3.36 3.62
N SER A 110 15.99 3.78 2.47
CA SER A 110 15.90 5.19 2.06
C SER A 110 14.77 5.43 1.06
N ILE A 111 14.42 6.70 0.84
CA ILE A 111 13.47 7.11 -0.22
C ILE A 111 13.97 6.70 -1.61
N ALA A 112 15.27 6.80 -1.86
CA ALA A 112 15.86 6.38 -3.13
C ALA A 112 15.65 4.88 -3.37
N HIS A 113 15.87 4.06 -2.34
CA HIS A 113 15.66 2.61 -2.43
C HIS A 113 14.19 2.23 -2.61
N LEU A 114 13.24 2.99 -2.04
CA LEU A 114 11.81 2.86 -2.36
C LEU A 114 11.50 3.14 -3.84
N GLY A 115 12.20 4.09 -4.44
CA GLY A 115 12.14 4.36 -5.88
C GLY A 115 12.68 3.21 -6.72
N GLU A 116 13.78 2.60 -6.31
CA GLU A 116 14.34 1.42 -6.99
C GLU A 116 13.39 0.23 -6.98
N ILE A 117 12.64 0.01 -5.88
CA ILE A 117 11.58 -1.00 -5.84
C ILE A 117 10.53 -0.71 -6.92
N TYR A 118 10.05 0.53 -7.02
CA TYR A 118 9.08 0.93 -8.04
C TYR A 118 9.60 0.66 -9.46
N PHE A 119 10.83 1.11 -9.76
CA PHE A 119 11.42 0.94 -11.09
C PHE A 119 11.67 -0.53 -11.43
N TRP A 120 12.09 -1.33 -10.45
CA TRP A 120 12.25 -2.77 -10.63
C TRP A 120 10.93 -3.44 -10.97
N ILE A 121 9.85 -3.16 -10.24
CA ILE A 121 8.51 -3.70 -10.57
C ILE A 121 8.10 -3.28 -11.99
N LYS A 122 8.31 -2.01 -12.35
CA LYS A 122 8.00 -1.49 -13.68
C LYS A 122 8.78 -2.20 -14.80
N CYS A 123 10.02 -2.61 -14.56
CA CYS A 123 10.84 -3.34 -15.53
C CYS A 123 10.47 -4.83 -15.61
N GLU A 124 10.09 -5.43 -14.49
CA GLU A 124 9.93 -6.88 -14.35
C GLU A 124 8.51 -7.39 -14.62
N PHE A 125 7.53 -6.49 -14.69
CA PHE A 125 6.14 -6.82 -14.87
C PHE A 125 5.54 -6.09 -16.07
N THR A 126 4.61 -6.77 -16.74
CA THR A 126 3.73 -6.12 -17.72
C THR A 126 2.43 -5.69 -17.05
N THR A 127 1.85 -4.58 -17.51
CA THR A 127 0.58 -4.07 -16.99
C THR A 127 -0.56 -4.30 -17.97
N TRP A 128 -1.76 -4.52 -17.44
CA TRP A 128 -2.99 -4.58 -18.20
C TRP A 128 -4.16 -4.07 -17.34
N SER A 129 -5.31 -3.80 -17.95
CA SER A 129 -6.50 -3.37 -17.22
C SER A 129 -7.40 -4.56 -16.91
N ALA A 130 -7.42 -5.00 -15.65
CA ALA A 130 -8.24 -6.12 -15.19
C ALA A 130 -9.68 -5.73 -14.83
N GLY A 131 -10.02 -4.44 -14.83
CA GLY A 131 -11.35 -3.97 -14.42
C GLY A 131 -11.74 -4.40 -13.00
N GLY A 132 -10.75 -4.57 -12.11
CA GLY A 132 -10.95 -5.04 -10.74
C GLY A 132 -11.02 -6.56 -10.56
N ALA A 133 -10.89 -7.37 -11.62
CA ALA A 133 -11.00 -8.83 -11.53
C ALA A 133 -9.95 -9.49 -10.60
N THR A 134 -8.82 -8.82 -10.35
CA THR A 134 -7.75 -9.31 -9.47
C THR A 134 -7.93 -8.91 -8.00
N ILE A 135 -8.82 -7.96 -7.70
CA ILE A 135 -8.99 -7.40 -6.35
C ILE A 135 -9.48 -8.48 -5.41
N GLY A 136 -8.66 -8.78 -4.39
CA GLY A 136 -8.92 -9.83 -3.41
C GLY A 136 -8.83 -11.26 -3.96
N ALA A 137 -8.56 -11.45 -5.25
CA ALA A 137 -8.55 -12.77 -5.90
C ALA A 137 -7.14 -13.33 -6.13
N VAL A 138 -6.11 -12.48 -6.13
CA VAL A 138 -4.72 -12.87 -6.41
C VAL A 138 -3.81 -12.71 -5.20
N THR A 139 -2.71 -13.46 -5.15
CA THR A 139 -1.61 -13.31 -4.20
C THR A 139 -0.35 -12.78 -4.87
N THR A 140 0.60 -12.26 -4.10
CA THR A 140 1.89 -11.81 -4.61
C THR A 140 2.65 -12.92 -5.33
N ASP A 141 2.65 -14.17 -4.84
CA ASP A 141 3.29 -15.29 -5.53
C ASP A 141 2.71 -15.54 -6.94
N GLN A 142 1.39 -15.46 -7.09
CA GLN A 142 0.73 -15.59 -8.41
C GLN A 142 1.11 -14.44 -9.35
N LEU A 143 1.25 -13.22 -8.81
CA LEU A 143 1.70 -12.06 -9.58
C LEU A 143 3.15 -12.24 -10.03
N PHE A 144 4.05 -12.70 -9.15
CA PHE A 144 5.44 -13.01 -9.53
C PHE A 144 5.56 -14.16 -10.54
N GLN A 145 4.70 -15.17 -10.44
CA GLN A 145 4.67 -16.27 -11.40
C GLN A 145 4.20 -15.80 -12.79
N SER A 146 3.15 -14.98 -12.84
CA SER A 146 2.56 -14.51 -14.10
C SER A 146 3.31 -13.33 -14.73
N ARG A 147 4.02 -12.53 -13.92
CA ARG A 147 4.67 -11.27 -14.31
C ARG A 147 3.71 -10.27 -14.96
N ARG A 148 2.46 -10.26 -14.46
CA ARG A 148 1.39 -9.39 -14.95
C ARG A 148 0.68 -8.69 -13.79
N LEU A 149 0.45 -7.39 -13.92
CA LEU A 149 -0.28 -6.57 -12.95
C LEU A 149 -1.53 -5.98 -13.61
N GLY A 150 -2.70 -6.29 -13.07
CA GLY A 150 -4.02 -5.93 -13.59
C GLY A 150 -4.57 -4.58 -13.10
N GLY A 151 -3.93 -3.94 -12.13
CA GLY A 151 -4.38 -2.67 -11.57
C GLY A 151 -3.57 -2.24 -10.34
N CYS A 152 -3.97 -1.11 -9.74
CA CYS A 152 -3.28 -0.53 -8.58
C CYS A 152 -3.21 -1.47 -7.38
N HIS A 153 -4.18 -2.37 -7.23
CA HIS A 153 -4.19 -3.40 -6.20
C HIS A 153 -2.99 -4.37 -6.33
N ASP A 154 -2.78 -4.93 -7.52
CA ASP A 154 -1.65 -5.82 -7.82
C ASP A 154 -0.31 -5.11 -7.59
N TRP A 155 -0.19 -3.84 -8.02
CA TRP A 155 0.98 -3.01 -7.76
C TRP A 155 1.21 -2.80 -6.26
N GLY A 156 0.17 -2.49 -5.49
CA GLY A 156 0.24 -2.36 -4.04
C GLY A 156 0.71 -3.64 -3.35
N LEU A 157 0.18 -4.80 -3.75
CA LEU A 157 0.57 -6.11 -3.20
C LEU A 157 2.05 -6.42 -3.43
N VAL A 158 2.50 -6.32 -4.69
CA VAL A 158 3.89 -6.59 -5.04
C VAL A 158 4.81 -5.60 -4.33
N TYR A 159 4.50 -4.30 -4.39
CA TYR A 159 5.32 -3.29 -3.74
C TYR A 159 5.43 -3.51 -2.22
N ALA A 160 4.31 -3.73 -1.53
CA ALA A 160 4.29 -3.96 -0.10
C ALA A 160 5.05 -5.23 0.31
N SER A 161 4.92 -6.30 -0.48
CA SER A 161 5.65 -7.55 -0.27
C SER A 161 7.17 -7.34 -0.37
N ILE A 162 7.63 -6.71 -1.46
CA ILE A 162 9.06 -6.44 -1.68
C ILE A 162 9.61 -5.55 -0.57
N ALA A 163 8.93 -4.44 -0.26
CA ALA A 163 9.37 -3.51 0.77
C ALA A 163 9.47 -4.18 2.15
N ARG A 164 8.51 -5.01 2.55
CA ARG A 164 8.58 -5.79 3.79
C ARG A 164 9.75 -6.76 3.80
N GLU A 165 10.02 -7.44 2.69
CA GLU A 165 11.17 -8.35 2.57
C GLU A 165 12.54 -7.65 2.57
N LEU A 166 12.55 -6.35 2.32
CA LEU A 166 13.71 -5.48 2.45
C LEU A 166 13.78 -4.80 3.83
N GLY A 167 12.87 -5.13 4.75
CA GLY A 167 12.86 -4.67 6.14
C GLY A 167 12.08 -3.39 6.39
N TYR A 168 11.28 -2.91 5.44
CA TYR A 168 10.42 -1.75 5.63
C TYR A 168 9.08 -2.15 6.27
N PRO A 169 8.64 -1.46 7.33
CA PRO A 169 7.25 -1.47 7.73
C PRO A 169 6.34 -0.90 6.65
N VAL A 170 5.27 -1.61 6.29
CA VAL A 170 4.33 -1.18 5.25
C VAL A 170 2.88 -1.36 5.68
N VAL A 171 2.02 -0.41 5.34
CA VAL A 171 0.56 -0.51 5.44
C VAL A 171 -0.06 -0.24 4.07
N MET A 172 -0.90 -1.13 3.57
CA MET A 172 -1.67 -0.91 2.36
C MET A 172 -2.93 -0.09 2.67
N ILE A 173 -3.33 0.76 1.72
CA ILE A 173 -4.47 1.67 1.84
C ILE A 173 -5.38 1.50 0.62
N ASP A 174 -6.67 1.24 0.87
CA ASP A 174 -7.72 1.37 -0.14
C ASP A 174 -8.43 2.72 0.00
N THR A 175 -8.64 3.41 -1.13
CA THR A 175 -9.26 4.73 -1.19
C THR A 175 -10.38 4.80 -2.21
N ALA A 176 -11.27 5.77 -2.05
CA ALA A 176 -12.31 6.10 -3.02
C ALA A 176 -12.26 7.58 -3.39
N GLY A 177 -12.72 7.89 -4.61
CA GLY A 177 -12.81 9.24 -5.14
C GLY A 177 -13.84 10.10 -4.40
N ILE A 178 -13.45 11.32 -4.03
CA ILE A 178 -14.34 12.30 -3.41
C ILE A 178 -15.36 12.80 -4.45
N ALA A 179 -14.94 13.08 -5.69
CA ALA A 179 -15.86 13.48 -6.75
C ALA A 179 -16.84 12.35 -7.10
N TRP A 180 -16.35 11.12 -7.14
CA TRP A 180 -17.19 9.93 -7.30
C TRP A 180 -18.22 9.81 -6.17
N ALA A 181 -17.79 9.92 -4.91
CA ALA A 181 -18.68 9.82 -3.74
C ALA A 181 -19.78 10.89 -3.77
N LYS A 182 -19.45 12.14 -4.13
CA LYS A 182 -20.45 13.20 -4.33
C LYS A 182 -21.47 12.84 -5.40
N GLY A 183 -21.01 12.31 -6.53
CA GLY A 183 -21.89 11.85 -7.61
C GLY A 183 -22.82 10.73 -7.15
N PHE A 184 -22.27 9.72 -6.49
CA PHE A 184 -23.01 8.60 -5.93
C PHE A 184 -24.09 9.04 -4.94
N LEU A 185 -23.76 9.92 -3.99
CA LEU A 185 -24.71 10.44 -3.00
C LEU A 185 -25.81 11.32 -3.64
N ALA A 186 -25.52 11.93 -4.78
CA ALA A 186 -26.50 12.63 -5.61
C ALA A 186 -27.31 11.70 -6.54
N GLY A 187 -27.17 10.38 -6.42
CA GLY A 187 -27.89 9.38 -7.22
C GLY A 187 -27.35 9.17 -8.63
N LYS A 188 -26.16 9.68 -8.96
CA LYS A 188 -25.53 9.46 -10.26
C LYS A 188 -24.96 8.04 -10.35
N LYS A 189 -25.15 7.40 -11.51
CA LYS A 189 -24.51 6.14 -11.85
C LYS A 189 -23.22 6.44 -12.61
N SER A 190 -22.08 6.07 -12.04
CA SER A 190 -20.76 6.16 -12.67
C SER A 190 -19.91 4.94 -12.27
N PRO A 191 -18.87 4.60 -13.04
CA PRO A 191 -17.91 3.60 -12.61
C PRO A 191 -17.32 3.96 -11.25
N TYR A 192 -17.05 2.94 -10.43
CA TYR A 192 -16.36 3.13 -9.15
C TYR A 192 -14.96 3.68 -9.42
N LEU A 193 -14.59 4.72 -8.67
CA LEU A 193 -13.26 5.32 -8.76
C LEU A 193 -12.59 5.26 -7.41
N GLY A 194 -11.40 4.67 -7.38
CA GLY A 194 -10.55 4.57 -6.21
C GLY A 194 -9.10 4.35 -6.62
N HIS A 195 -8.22 4.32 -5.64
CA HIS A 195 -6.80 4.01 -5.85
C HIS A 195 -6.21 3.30 -4.63
N VAL A 196 -5.18 2.49 -4.86
CA VAL A 196 -4.43 1.82 -3.80
C VAL A 196 -3.11 2.55 -3.61
N PHE A 197 -2.80 2.86 -2.35
CA PHE A 197 -1.51 3.38 -1.94
C PHE A 197 -0.85 2.43 -0.93
N VAL A 198 0.42 2.67 -0.66
CA VAL A 198 1.13 2.06 0.46
C VAL A 198 1.76 3.14 1.32
N GLU A 199 1.64 3.02 2.64
CA GLU A 199 2.41 3.80 3.61
C GLU A 199 3.65 3.00 3.98
N VAL A 200 4.81 3.64 3.90
CA VAL A 200 6.09 2.99 4.22
C VAL A 200 6.81 3.77 5.31
N PHE A 201 7.25 3.09 6.38
CA PHE A 201 8.06 3.73 7.41
C PHE A 201 9.54 3.71 7.01
N VAL A 202 10.14 4.89 6.85
CA VAL A 202 11.53 5.07 6.45
C VAL A 202 12.09 6.35 7.06
N GLY A 203 13.32 6.31 7.57
CA GLY A 203 13.96 7.50 8.14
C GLY A 203 13.21 8.09 9.35
N GLY A 204 12.53 7.26 10.14
CA GLY A 204 11.81 7.69 11.34
C GLY A 204 10.42 8.29 11.10
N LYS A 205 9.89 8.22 9.87
CA LYS A 205 8.57 8.76 9.51
C LYS A 205 7.84 7.86 8.51
N TRP A 206 6.52 8.03 8.45
CA TRP A 206 5.68 7.39 7.44
C TRP A 206 5.66 8.22 6.16
N VAL A 207 5.70 7.55 5.02
CA VAL A 207 5.69 8.12 3.68
C VAL A 207 4.56 7.49 2.89
N LEU A 208 3.73 8.30 2.25
CA LEU A 208 2.71 7.80 1.33
C LEU A 208 3.35 7.54 -0.02
N VAL A 209 3.15 6.35 -0.58
CA VAL A 209 3.67 5.96 -1.89
C VAL A 209 2.51 5.53 -2.78
N ASP A 210 2.41 6.18 -3.94
CA ASP A 210 1.63 5.70 -5.08
C ASP A 210 2.50 4.70 -5.86
N SER A 211 2.36 3.42 -5.49
CA SER A 211 3.13 2.33 -6.09
C SER A 211 2.84 2.15 -7.58
N THR A 212 1.77 2.73 -8.11
CA THR A 212 1.38 2.59 -9.52
C THR A 212 1.97 3.69 -10.40
N ASN A 213 2.06 4.92 -9.88
CA ASN A 213 2.31 6.11 -10.72
C ASN A 213 3.64 6.83 -10.45
N ASN A 214 4.57 6.21 -9.72
CA ASN A 214 5.88 6.79 -9.37
C ASN A 214 5.80 8.04 -8.49
N TRP A 215 4.79 8.17 -7.63
CA TRP A 215 4.65 9.33 -6.75
C TRP A 215 4.80 8.96 -5.28
N TYR A 216 5.26 9.91 -4.48
CA TYR A 216 5.27 9.79 -3.03
C TYR A 216 5.05 11.15 -2.34
N VAL A 217 4.64 11.10 -1.07
CA VAL A 217 4.56 12.24 -0.16
C VAL A 217 5.33 11.90 1.10
N GLU A 218 6.40 12.65 1.35
CA GLU A 218 7.24 12.49 2.54
C GLU A 218 7.04 13.66 3.51
N GLU A 219 7.06 14.88 2.99
CA GLU A 219 6.94 16.09 3.81
C GLU A 219 5.48 16.34 4.20
N ASN A 220 5.26 16.58 5.50
CA ASN A 220 3.95 16.87 6.09
C ASN A 220 2.90 15.78 5.85
N TYR A 221 3.31 14.56 5.49
CA TYR A 221 2.39 13.44 5.41
C TYR A 221 1.89 13.09 6.82
N ASP A 222 0.57 13.00 6.97
CA ASP A 222 -0.08 12.60 8.21
C ASP A 222 -0.90 11.34 7.92
N PRO A 223 -0.46 10.14 8.36
CA PRO A 223 -1.23 8.93 8.16
C PRO A 223 -2.59 8.96 8.87
N ALA A 224 -2.79 9.87 9.82
CA ALA A 224 -4.08 10.09 10.46
C ALA A 224 -5.02 11.01 9.68
N ASN A 225 -4.60 11.55 8.53
CA ASN A 225 -5.50 12.28 7.66
C ASN A 225 -6.15 11.33 6.64
N ALA A 226 -7.47 11.37 6.59
CA ALA A 226 -8.28 10.59 5.66
C ALA A 226 -8.10 11.00 4.20
N ILE A 227 -7.69 12.24 3.96
CA ILE A 227 -7.84 12.90 2.67
C ILE A 227 -6.50 12.90 1.96
N ILE A 228 -6.50 12.33 0.75
CA ILE A 228 -5.36 12.31 -0.15
C ILE A 228 -5.71 13.25 -1.31
N PRO A 229 -5.12 14.46 -1.37
CA PRO A 229 -5.45 15.51 -2.34
C PRO A 229 -4.83 15.23 -3.72
N LEU A 230 -4.82 13.96 -4.16
CA LEU A 230 -4.33 13.55 -5.46
C LEU A 230 -5.50 13.51 -6.45
N LYS A 231 -5.37 14.27 -7.52
CA LYS A 231 -6.31 14.24 -8.65
C LYS A 231 -5.75 13.30 -9.71
N MET A 232 -6.55 12.37 -10.19
CA MET A 232 -6.11 11.36 -11.14
C MET A 232 -7.24 10.86 -12.03
N GLY A 233 -6.99 10.79 -13.33
CA GLY A 233 -8.02 10.43 -14.31
C GLY A 233 -9.26 11.32 -14.17
N ASP A 234 -10.41 10.70 -13.92
CA ASP A 234 -11.70 11.38 -13.73
C ASP A 234 -11.91 11.91 -12.29
N GLU A 235 -11.00 11.63 -11.35
CA GLU A 235 -11.05 12.19 -9.99
C GLU A 235 -10.50 13.60 -9.97
N THR A 236 -11.37 14.57 -9.69
CA THR A 236 -11.10 15.99 -9.81
C THR A 236 -10.92 16.72 -8.48
N GLU A 237 -11.24 16.05 -7.37
CA GLU A 237 -11.21 16.64 -6.03
C GLU A 237 -10.16 15.99 -5.13
N GLY A 238 -10.03 14.68 -5.17
CA GLY A 238 -9.11 13.91 -4.34
C GLY A 238 -9.69 12.58 -3.92
N LEU A 239 -9.00 11.88 -3.04
CA LEU A 239 -9.38 10.56 -2.55
C LEU A 239 -9.58 10.62 -1.04
N PHE A 240 -10.40 9.72 -0.50
CA PHE A 240 -10.50 9.48 0.92
C PHE A 240 -10.21 8.01 1.25
N VAL A 241 -9.54 7.78 2.37
CA VAL A 241 -9.19 6.44 2.83
C VAL A 241 -10.40 5.70 3.37
N MET A 242 -10.60 4.47 2.92
CA MET A 242 -11.69 3.59 3.37
C MET A 242 -11.22 2.50 4.32
N ARG A 243 -10.05 1.91 4.04
CA ARG A 243 -9.45 0.83 4.82
C ARG A 243 -7.93 0.92 4.76
N LYS A 244 -7.32 0.39 5.81
CA LYS A 244 -5.87 0.19 5.91
C LYS A 244 -5.58 -1.16 6.55
N GLY A 245 -4.42 -1.73 6.23
CA GLY A 245 -3.90 -2.91 6.92
C GLY A 245 -2.73 -3.55 6.20
N VAL A 246 -2.40 -4.78 6.57
CA VAL A 246 -1.22 -5.47 6.01
C VAL A 246 -1.43 -5.79 4.53
N ASP A 247 -2.61 -6.23 4.13
CA ASP A 247 -3.04 -6.44 2.75
C ASP A 247 -4.57 -6.49 2.68
N THR A 248 -5.15 -6.57 1.47
CA THR A 248 -6.63 -6.52 1.35
C THR A 248 -7.35 -7.60 2.14
N TRP A 249 -6.77 -8.79 2.23
CA TRP A 249 -7.37 -9.86 3.04
C TRP A 249 -7.31 -9.53 4.54
N GLY A 250 -6.21 -8.94 5.00
CA GLY A 250 -6.02 -8.49 6.38
C GLY A 250 -7.03 -7.42 6.83
N TYR A 251 -7.57 -6.61 5.91
CA TYR A 251 -8.61 -5.62 6.23
C TYR A 251 -9.98 -5.92 5.58
N GLY A 252 -10.21 -7.16 5.14
CA GLY A 252 -11.53 -7.69 4.84
C GLY A 252 -12.06 -7.47 3.42
N ILE A 253 -11.20 -7.13 2.45
CA ILE A 253 -11.56 -7.08 1.02
C ILE A 253 -11.02 -8.34 0.34
N ARG A 254 -11.91 -9.28 0.02
CA ARG A 254 -11.57 -10.56 -0.66
C ARG A 254 -12.18 -10.66 -2.06
N SER A 255 -12.85 -9.61 -2.53
CA SER A 255 -13.39 -9.53 -3.89
C SER A 255 -13.66 -8.08 -4.31
N ASN A 256 -13.78 -7.86 -5.63
CA ASN A 256 -14.23 -6.56 -6.18
C ASN A 256 -15.63 -6.17 -5.69
N ALA A 257 -16.54 -7.14 -5.51
CA ALA A 257 -17.89 -6.87 -5.02
C ALA A 257 -17.88 -6.34 -3.57
N GLU A 258 -16.99 -6.87 -2.72
CA GLU A 258 -16.80 -6.36 -1.35
C GLU A 258 -16.16 -4.98 -1.34
N LEU A 259 -15.16 -4.73 -2.21
CA LEU A 259 -14.60 -3.39 -2.38
C LEU A 259 -15.70 -2.38 -2.77
N THR A 260 -16.50 -2.70 -3.80
CA THR A 260 -17.60 -1.84 -4.24
C THR A 260 -18.58 -1.55 -3.11
N ARG A 261 -19.01 -2.57 -2.35
CA ARG A 261 -19.90 -2.38 -1.20
C ARG A 261 -19.29 -1.43 -0.17
N LEU A 262 -18.02 -1.67 0.15
CA LEU A 262 -17.27 -0.86 1.10
C LEU A 262 -17.13 0.60 0.62
N MET A 263 -16.92 0.84 -0.68
CA MET A 263 -16.86 2.18 -1.25
C MET A 263 -18.16 2.94 -1.03
N GLU A 264 -19.31 2.29 -1.28
CA GLU A 264 -20.62 2.89 -1.04
C GLU A 264 -20.88 3.18 0.44
N GLU A 265 -20.58 2.21 1.31
CA GLU A 265 -20.72 2.37 2.76
C GLU A 265 -19.86 3.52 3.28
N SER A 266 -18.61 3.58 2.84
CA SER A 266 -17.67 4.63 3.26
C SER A 266 -18.08 5.99 2.71
N ALA A 267 -18.58 6.07 1.48
CA ALA A 267 -19.13 7.31 0.91
C ALA A 267 -20.34 7.82 1.71
N ARG A 268 -21.24 6.95 2.16
CA ARG A 268 -22.39 7.35 3.00
C ARG A 268 -21.98 7.86 4.39
N GLN A 269 -20.82 7.44 4.89
CA GLN A 269 -20.28 7.89 6.18
C GLN A 269 -19.43 9.16 6.05
N LEU A 270 -19.03 9.53 4.83
CA LEU A 270 -18.17 10.68 4.58
C LEU A 270 -18.94 12.00 4.78
N LYS A 271 -18.44 12.83 5.69
CA LYS A 271 -18.94 14.20 5.93
C LYS A 271 -18.28 15.17 4.96
N ILE A 272 -18.69 15.12 3.70
CA ILE A 272 -18.06 15.80 2.56
C ILE A 272 -17.89 17.31 2.80
N GLU A 273 -18.88 17.96 3.41
CA GLU A 273 -18.89 19.39 3.75
C GLU A 273 -17.81 19.80 4.75
N THR A 274 -17.21 18.84 5.45
CA THR A 274 -16.17 19.08 6.47
C THR A 274 -14.76 18.74 5.99
N ILE A 275 -14.60 18.27 4.75
CA ILE A 275 -13.31 17.86 4.19
C ILE A 275 -12.35 19.05 4.15
N LYS A 276 -11.15 18.84 4.71
CA LYS A 276 -10.02 19.75 4.60
C LYS A 276 -8.90 19.05 3.85
N PHE A 277 -8.48 19.64 2.74
CA PHE A 277 -7.40 19.11 1.92
C PHE A 277 -6.04 19.46 2.55
N PRO A 278 -5.21 18.47 2.90
CA PRO A 278 -3.87 18.76 3.38
C PRO A 278 -2.98 19.27 2.23
N PRO A 279 -1.98 20.11 2.49
CA PRO A 279 -1.08 20.64 1.46
C PRO A 279 0.07 19.65 1.16
N TYR A 280 -0.27 18.42 0.74
CA TYR A 280 0.75 17.41 0.44
C TYR A 280 1.59 17.77 -0.78
N ASN A 281 2.91 17.69 -0.60
CA ASN A 281 3.89 17.94 -1.65
C ASN A 281 4.24 16.63 -2.35
N TRP A 282 3.58 16.35 -3.46
CA TRP A 282 3.82 15.15 -4.27
C TRP A 282 5.14 15.24 -5.03
N GLN A 283 5.97 14.23 -4.84
CA GLN A 283 7.26 14.08 -5.50
C GLN A 283 7.30 12.81 -6.32
N ARG A 284 8.21 12.75 -7.30
CA ARG A 284 8.48 11.53 -8.06
C ARG A 284 9.78 10.90 -7.60
N PHE A 285 9.84 9.57 -7.58
CA PHE A 285 11.13 8.90 -7.47
C PHE A 285 11.99 9.24 -8.69
N ARG A 286 13.29 9.40 -8.45
CA ARG A 286 14.31 9.74 -9.44
C ARG A 286 15.18 8.55 -9.75
#